data_AF-X1GLD9-F1
#
_entry.id   AF-X1GLD9-F1
#
_cell.length_a   1.000
_cell.length_b   1.000
_cell.length_c   1.000
_cell.angle_alpha   90.00
_cell.angle_beta   90.00
_cell.angle_gamma   90.00
#
_symmetry.space_group_name_H-M   'P 1'
#
loop_
_entity.id
_entity.type
_entity.pdbx_description
1 polymer ?
#
loop_
_entity_poly.entity_id
_entity_poly.type
_entity_poly.pdbx_seq_one_letter_code
_entity_poly.pdbx_strand_id
1 'polypeptide(L)'
;MNEKDKEFLDESLIQRVIDLKTGRDITGEYINQKLKELEIVAEKIIESALKEFKQDQSNKINTYHKAYQEIHDKLGMGSIGPATA
;
A
#
# COMPACT_ATOMS: atom_id res chain seq x y z
N MET A 1 -11.14 -25.09 25.91
CA MET A 1 -10.10 -24.10 25.53
C MET A 1 -10.81 -22.76 25.41
N ASN A 2 -10.36 -21.76 26.18
CA ASN A 2 -11.00 -20.46 26.30
C ASN A 2 -10.72 -19.60 25.07
N GLU A 3 -11.70 -18.78 24.67
CA GLU A 3 -11.66 -17.86 23.52
C GLU A 3 -10.71 -16.64 23.69
N LYS A 4 -9.75 -16.68 24.63
CA LYS A 4 -8.84 -15.58 24.93
C LYS A 4 -7.47 -15.66 24.24
N ASP A 5 -7.21 -16.71 23.46
CA ASP A 5 -5.90 -16.95 22.85
C ASP A 5 -5.76 -16.38 21.41
N LYS A 6 -6.68 -15.51 20.95
CA LYS A 6 -6.69 -14.99 19.57
C LYS A 6 -5.98 -13.64 19.36
N GLU A 7 -5.41 -13.01 20.39
CA GLU A 7 -4.79 -11.69 20.30
C GLU A 7 -3.26 -11.67 20.38
N PHE A 8 -2.59 -12.78 20.06
CA PHE A 8 -1.18 -12.73 19.69
C PHE A 8 -1.07 -12.81 18.16
N LEU A 9 -1.41 -11.70 17.49
CA LEU A 9 -0.87 -11.46 16.16
C LEU A 9 0.64 -11.33 16.34
N ASP A 10 1.33 -12.35 15.88
CA ASP A 10 2.73 -12.66 16.07
C ASP A 10 3.60 -11.44 15.70
N GLU A 11 4.16 -10.73 16.69
CA GLU A 11 5.18 -9.69 16.48
C GLU A 11 6.39 -10.22 15.69
N SER A 12 6.53 -11.55 15.55
CA SER A 12 7.53 -12.20 14.70
C SER A 12 7.29 -12.07 13.19
N LEU A 13 6.14 -11.54 12.73
CA LEU A 13 5.86 -11.31 11.31
C LEU A 13 6.64 -10.11 10.73
N ILE A 14 7.02 -9.14 11.55
CA ILE A 14 7.76 -7.96 11.09
C ILE A 14 9.25 -8.24 11.22
N GLN A 15 9.90 -8.51 10.08
CA GLN A 15 11.35 -8.66 10.02
C GLN A 15 12.02 -7.36 10.47
N ARG A 16 12.80 -7.42 11.55
CA ARG A 16 13.59 -6.26 12.03
C ARG A 16 14.62 -5.84 10.99
N VAL A 17 14.72 -4.54 10.77
CA VAL A 17 15.73 -3.92 9.92
C VAL A 17 16.74 -3.21 10.81
N ILE A 18 17.97 -3.72 10.80
CA ILE A 18 19.08 -3.18 11.61
C ILE A 18 20.02 -2.38 10.71
N ASP A 19 20.33 -1.15 11.11
CA ASP A 19 21.40 -0.38 10.47
C ASP A 19 22.76 -1.00 10.85
N LEU A 20 23.45 -1.57 9.86
CA LEU A 20 24.72 -2.26 10.05
C LEU A 20 25.86 -1.34 10.53
N LYS A 21 25.74 -0.01 10.38
CA LYS A 21 26.76 0.95 10.82
C LYS A 21 26.60 1.34 12.29
N THR A 22 25.36 1.51 12.73
CA THR A 22 25.05 2.01 14.08
C THR A 22 24.53 0.92 15.02
N GLY A 23 24.17 -0.25 14.49
CA GLY A 23 23.53 -1.35 15.23
C GLY A 23 22.10 -1.04 15.69
N ARG A 24 21.52 0.09 15.27
CA ARG A 24 20.19 0.53 15.70
C ARG A 24 19.11 -0.20 14.91
N ASP A 25 18.00 -0.48 15.60
CA ASP A 25 16.76 -0.92 14.97
C ASP A 25 16.11 0.28 14.27
N ILE A 26 16.00 0.20 12.95
CA ILE A 26 15.43 1.23 12.08
C ILE A 26 14.13 0.74 11.41
N THR A 27 13.52 -0.32 11.93
CA THR A 27 12.36 -0.98 11.30
C THR A 27 11.22 0.00 11.02
N GLY A 28 10.89 0.87 11.97
CA GLY A 28 9.83 1.86 11.80
C GLY A 28 10.14 2.92 10.73
N GLU A 29 11.39 3.39 10.69
CA GLU A 29 11.84 4.38 9.69
C GLU A 29 11.85 3.78 8.29
N TYR A 30 12.32 2.54 8.18
CA TYR A 30 12.32 1.76 6.94
C TYR A 30 10.90 1.53 6.42
N ILE A 31 9.96 1.09 7.28
CA ILE A 31 8.55 0.90 6.91
C ILE A 31 7.95 2.23 6.45
N ASN A 32 8.15 3.31 7.20
CA ASN A 32 7.63 4.63 6.84
C ASN A 32 8.17 5.11 5.48
N GLN A 33 9.46 4.92 5.23
CA GLN A 33 10.05 5.22 3.93
C GLN A 33 9.38 4.42 2.81
N LYS A 34 9.17 3.11 3.01
CA LYS A 34 8.51 2.26 2.02
C LYS A 34 7.07 2.69 1.77
N LEU A 35 6.31 3.07 2.80
CA LEU A 35 4.96 3.60 2.63
C LEU A 35 4.94 4.87 1.78
N LYS A 36 5.86 5.81 2.03
CA LYS A 36 6.00 7.03 1.20
C LYS A 36 6.37 6.72 -0.26
N GLU A 37 7.25 5.75 -0.47
CA GLU A 37 7.59 5.30 -1.84
C GLU A 37 6.35 4.76 -2.56
N LEU A 38 5.49 4.00 -1.87
CA LEU A 38 4.24 3.47 -2.40
C LEU A 38 3.21 4.59 -2.67
N GLU A 39 3.09 5.58 -1.79
CA GLU A 39 2.23 6.76 -2.01
C GLU A 39 2.57 7.47 -3.32
N ILE A 40 3.85 7.73 -3.58
CA ILE A 40 4.32 8.36 -4.82
C ILE A 40 3.96 7.53 -6.05
N VAL A 41 4.04 6.20 -5.96
CA VAL A 41 3.66 5.31 -7.07
C VAL A 41 2.15 5.39 -7.32
N ALA A 42 1.33 5.35 -6.27
CA ALA A 42 -0.12 5.47 -6.38
C ALA A 42 -0.53 6.81 -7.01
N GLU A 43 0.04 7.92 -6.53
CA GLU A 43 -0.22 9.27 -7.06
C GLU A 43 0.04 9.34 -8.56
N LYS A 44 1.19 8.81 -9.03
CA LYS A 44 1.53 8.82 -10.47
C LYS A 44 0.54 8.06 -11.32
N ILE A 45 0.01 6.93 -10.84
CA ILE A 45 -0.99 6.14 -11.56
C ILE A 45 -2.29 6.93 -11.65
N ILE A 46 -2.73 7.52 -10.54
CA ILE A 46 -3.95 8.33 -10.48
C ILE A 46 -3.84 9.57 -11.38
N GLU A 47 -2.73 10.31 -11.31
CA GLU A 47 -2.49 11.48 -12.15
C GLU A 47 -2.52 11.13 -13.64
N SER A 48 -1.89 10.01 -14.01
CA SER A 48 -1.88 9.52 -15.40
C SER A 48 -3.29 9.18 -15.87
N ALA A 49 -4.07 8.49 -15.04
CA ALA A 49 -5.47 8.15 -15.33
C ALA A 49 -6.35 9.41 -15.47
N LEU A 50 -6.17 10.40 -14.59
CA LEU A 50 -6.88 11.67 -14.68
C LEU A 50 -6.52 12.45 -15.94
N LYS A 51 -5.26 12.40 -16.37
CA LYS A 51 -4.80 13.05 -17.60
C LYS A 51 -5.41 12.37 -18.84
N GLU A 52 -5.40 11.04 -18.88
CA GLU A 52 -6.01 10.23 -19.95
C GLU A 52 -7.52 10.52 -20.05
N PHE A 53 -8.22 10.55 -18.92
CA PHE A 53 -9.65 10.89 -18.87
C PHE A 53 -9.94 12.32 -19.33
N LYS A 54 -9.08 13.29 -19.01
CA LYS A 54 -9.24 14.68 -19.48
C LYS A 54 -9.07 14.80 -21.00
N GLN A 55 -8.26 13.94 -21.62
CA GLN A 55 -8.03 13.92 -23.06
C GLN A 55 -9.16 13.21 -23.81
N ASP A 56 -9.69 12.12 -23.25
CA ASP A 56 -10.82 11.39 -23.82
C ASP A 56 -11.79 10.94 -22.73
N GLN A 57 -12.85 11.73 -22.55
CA GLN A 57 -13.87 11.47 -21.53
C GLN A 57 -14.76 10.27 -21.87
N SER A 58 -14.81 9.84 -23.13
CA SER A 58 -15.62 8.70 -23.56
C SER A 58 -15.04 7.37 -23.06
N ASN A 59 -13.73 7.34 -22.79
CA ASN A 59 -12.99 6.14 -22.38
C ASN A 59 -12.91 5.93 -20.86
N LYS A 60 -13.71 6.66 -20.08
CA LYS A 60 -13.68 6.68 -18.59
C LYS A 60 -13.58 5.29 -17.95
N ILE A 61 -14.40 4.35 -18.42
CA ILE A 61 -14.51 3.00 -17.83
C ILE A 61 -13.20 2.24 -17.99
N ASN A 62 -12.60 2.28 -19.18
CA ASN A 62 -11.34 1.59 -19.44
C ASN A 62 -10.17 2.24 -18.69
N THR A 63 -10.10 3.58 -18.69
CA THR A 63 -9.07 4.30 -17.94
C THR A 63 -9.14 3.99 -16.45
N TYR A 64 -10.35 3.89 -15.87
CA TYR A 64 -10.55 3.46 -14.49
C TYR A 64 -10.06 2.02 -14.25
N HIS A 65 -10.51 1.05 -15.06
CA HIS A 65 -10.14 -0.36 -14.86
C HIS A 65 -8.64 -0.59 -15.01
N LYS A 66 -8.01 0.07 -15.98
CA LYS A 66 -6.57 0.02 -16.19
C LYS A 66 -5.81 0.57 -14.98
N ALA A 67 -6.21 1.74 -14.47
CA ALA A 67 -5.58 2.33 -13.30
C ALA A 67 -5.78 1.48 -12.03
N TYR A 68 -6.97 0.91 -11.86
CA TYR A 68 -7.30 -0.01 -10.77
C TYR A 68 -6.42 -1.26 -10.80
N GLN A 69 -6.29 -1.91 -11.97
CA GLN A 69 -5.40 -3.05 -12.14
C GLN A 69 -3.94 -2.68 -11.86
N GLU A 70 -3.48 -1.54 -12.38
CA GLU A 70 -2.10 -1.11 -12.18
C GLU A 70 -1.77 -0.81 -10.71
N ILE A 71 -2.72 -0.24 -9.96
CA ILE A 71 -2.60 -0.07 -8.51
C ILE A 71 -2.47 -1.44 -7.84
N HIS A 72 -3.34 -2.39 -8.18
CA HIS A 72 -3.33 -3.72 -7.58
C HIS A 72 -2.04 -4.50 -7.87
N ASP A 73 -1.54 -4.44 -9.10
CA ASP A 73 -0.33 -5.14 -9.50
C ASP A 73 0.92 -4.58 -8.81
N LYS A 74 0.96 -3.25 -8.59
CA LYS A 74 2.15 -2.57 -8.03
C LYS A 74 2.14 -2.41 -6.52
N LEU A 75 0.97 -2.23 -5.91
CA LEU A 75 0.81 -1.91 -4.49
C LEU A 75 0.23 -3.09 -3.69
N GLY A 76 -0.29 -4.12 -4.38
CA GLY A 76 -0.92 -5.27 -3.77
C GLY A 76 -2.40 -5.05 -3.46
N MET A 77 -3.11 -6.14 -3.14
CA MET A 77 -4.51 -6.10 -2.72
C MET A 77 -4.61 -6.16 -1.20
N GLY A 78 -5.12 -5.08 -0.60
CA GLY A 78 -5.63 -5.08 0.77
C GLY A 78 -7.15 -4.90 0.74
N SER A 79 -7.89 -5.64 1.57
CA SER A 79 -9.31 -5.34 1.77
C SER A 79 -9.44 -3.98 2.44
N ILE A 80 -9.67 -2.92 1.67
CA ILE A 80 -10.28 -1.70 2.21
C ILE A 80 -11.78 -2.01 2.32
N GLY A 81 -12.13 -2.89 3.27
CA GLY A 81 -13.50 -2.93 3.77
C GLY A 81 -13.83 -1.56 4.36
N PRO A 82 -15.12 -1.17 4.46
CA PRO A 82 -15.46 0.04 5.19
C PRO A 82 -14.84 -0.09 6.59
N ALA A 83 -13.89 0.80 6.91
CA ALA A 83 -13.49 1.02 8.28
C ALA A 83 -14.70 1.67 8.96
N THR A 84 -15.67 0.85 9.38
CA THR A 84 -16.62 1.24 10.41
C THR A 84 -15.82 1.47 11.68
N ALA A 85 -15.42 2.73 11.85
CA ALA A 85 -14.99 3.32 13.11
C ALA A 85 -16.13 3.32 14.14
#